data_AF-A0A0M4R9I9-F1
#
_entry.id   AF-A0A0M4R9I9-F1
#
_cell.length_a   1.000
_cell.length_b   1.000
_cell.length_c   1.000
_cell.angle_alpha   90.00
_cell.angle_beta   90.00
_cell.angle_gamma   90.00
#
_symmetry.space_group_name_H-M   'P 1'
#
loop_
_entity.id
_entity.type
_entity.pdbx_description
1 polymer ?
#
loop_
_entity_poly.entity_id
_entity_poly.type
_entity_poly.pdbx_seq_one_letter_code
_entity_poly.pdbx_strand_id
1 'polypeptide(L)'
;MMERDGVAGMSLSAVARSVGMKPPSLYEYFPSKKALYDALFEQGATSLRASVQTAASIPPAGDPIAALRAGAAAYVEWSLTNQVSAQLLIWRPVPGFEPSDRAYAPSLGLMSDMRELLEFAVERGRLRPAAASNDAILLLTCVISGVVSQQLANEPLAGAQSGRYARLLDPAMAMWLKHYAY
;
A
#
# COMPACT_ATOMS: atom_id res chain seq x y z
N MET A 1 8.46 -2.88 20.64
CA MET A 1 9.43 -3.93 20.24
C MET A 1 9.44 -4.14 18.72
N MET A 2 8.28 -4.23 18.06
CA MET A 2 8.21 -4.28 16.58
C MET A 2 8.84 -3.08 15.86
N GLU A 3 8.80 -1.89 16.44
CA GLU A 3 9.38 -0.67 15.83
C GLU A 3 10.91 -0.63 15.81
N ARG A 4 11.63 -1.39 16.66
CA ARG A 4 13.09 -1.27 16.79
C ARG A 4 13.90 -2.14 15.84
N ASP A 5 13.41 -3.32 15.46
CA ASP A 5 14.19 -4.30 14.68
C ASP A 5 13.68 -4.49 13.24
N GLY A 6 12.59 -3.82 12.86
CA GLY A 6 11.94 -3.95 11.54
C GLY A 6 11.43 -5.37 11.24
N VAL A 7 10.83 -5.56 10.06
CA VAL A 7 10.28 -6.87 9.62
C VAL A 7 11.37 -7.96 9.56
N ALA A 8 12.60 -7.58 9.20
CA ALA A 8 13.73 -8.50 9.04
C ALA A 8 14.18 -9.13 10.38
N GLY A 9 14.11 -8.37 11.48
CA GLY A 9 14.43 -8.83 12.83
C GLY A 9 13.33 -9.63 13.53
N MET A 10 12.13 -9.73 12.95
CA MET A 10 11.02 -10.47 13.56
C MET A 10 11.34 -11.97 13.64
N SER A 11 11.39 -12.51 14.86
CA SER A 11 11.32 -13.95 15.09
C SER A 11 9.91 -14.34 15.55
N LEU A 12 9.44 -15.54 15.21
CA LEU A 12 8.17 -16.08 15.75
C LEU A 12 8.13 -15.96 17.29
N SER A 13 9.24 -16.22 17.96
CA SER A 13 9.33 -16.08 19.42
C SER A 13 9.19 -14.63 19.89
N ALA A 14 9.71 -13.65 19.15
CA ALA A 14 9.50 -12.23 19.42
C ALA A 14 8.05 -11.80 19.21
N VAL A 15 7.42 -12.30 18.15
CA VAL A 15 6.00 -12.05 17.86
C VAL A 15 5.12 -12.65 18.95
N ALA A 16 5.34 -13.92 19.31
CA ALA A 16 4.60 -14.60 20.37
C ALA A 16 4.67 -13.81 21.69
N ARG A 17 5.87 -13.40 22.10
CA ARG A 17 6.06 -12.59 23.31
C ARG A 17 5.34 -11.23 23.23
N SER A 18 5.33 -10.60 22.06
CA SER A 18 4.66 -9.29 21.88
C SER A 18 3.14 -9.36 21.98
N VAL A 19 2.54 -10.52 21.71
CA VAL A 19 1.09 -10.76 21.82
C VAL A 19 0.70 -11.55 23.07
N GLY A 20 1.61 -11.65 24.06
CA GLY A 20 1.36 -12.35 25.32
C GLY A 20 1.26 -13.88 25.21
N MET A 21 1.65 -14.46 24.08
CA MET A 21 1.67 -15.91 23.86
C MET A 21 3.03 -16.52 24.19
N LYS A 22 3.02 -17.79 24.63
CA LYS A 22 4.25 -18.58 24.72
C LYS A 22 4.73 -18.90 23.29
N PRO A 23 6.03 -18.79 22.99
CA PRO A 23 6.57 -19.10 21.66
C PRO A 23 6.14 -20.45 21.05
N PRO A 24 6.03 -21.56 21.81
CA PRO A 24 5.50 -22.82 21.29
C PRO A 24 4.05 -22.71 20.77
N SER A 25 3.20 -21.95 21.45
CA SER A 25 1.79 -21.78 21.07
C SER A 25 1.62 -21.05 19.75
N LEU A 26 2.61 -20.28 19.29
CA LEU A 26 2.54 -19.63 17.97
C LEU A 26 2.84 -20.60 16.82
N TYR A 27 3.59 -21.69 17.08
CA TYR A 27 3.85 -22.74 16.09
C TYR A 27 2.59 -23.59 15.79
N GLU A 28 1.60 -23.61 16.69
CA GLU A 28 0.31 -24.26 16.44
C GLU A 28 -0.49 -23.56 15.32
N TYR A 29 -0.31 -22.23 15.18
CA TYR A 29 -0.98 -21.43 14.15
C TYR A 29 -0.11 -21.26 12.90
N PHE A 30 1.21 -21.16 13.07
CA PHE A 30 2.13 -20.90 11.97
C PHE A 30 3.22 -21.98 11.93
N PRO A 31 3.17 -22.91 10.96
CA PRO A 31 4.13 -24.01 10.88
C PRO A 31 5.55 -23.55 10.55
N SER A 32 5.73 -22.30 10.11
CA SER A 32 7.05 -21.71 9.86
C SER A 32 7.03 -20.18 9.93
N LYS A 33 8.22 -19.57 9.97
CA LYS A 33 8.39 -18.12 9.90
C LYS A 33 7.84 -17.55 8.58
N LYS A 34 7.96 -18.31 7.49
CA LYS A 34 7.37 -17.95 6.19
C LYS A 34 5.84 -17.98 6.22
N ALA A 35 5.23 -18.95 6.90
CA ALA A 35 3.78 -19.01 7.06
C ALA A 35 3.23 -17.83 7.88
N LEU A 36 3.98 -17.38 8.90
CA LEU A 36 3.64 -16.16 9.62
C LEU A 36 3.71 -14.92 8.71
N TYR A 37 4.79 -14.79 7.92
CA TYR A 37 4.91 -13.67 6.97
C TYR A 37 3.84 -13.69 5.88
N ASP A 38 3.44 -14.87 5.41
CA ASP A 38 2.35 -15.03 4.44
C ASP A 38 1.03 -14.50 4.99
N ALA A 39 0.68 -14.86 6.22
CA ALA A 39 -0.52 -14.37 6.88
C ALA A 39 -0.47 -12.85 7.17
N LEU A 40 0.68 -12.34 7.60
CA LEU A 40 0.87 -10.91 7.81
C LEU A 40 0.79 -10.12 6.49
N PHE A 41 1.34 -10.67 5.41
CA PHE A 41 1.24 -10.08 4.08
C PHE A 41 -0.23 -10.00 3.65
N GLU A 42 -0.97 -11.11 3.74
CA GLU A 42 -2.39 -11.15 3.38
C GLU A 42 -3.22 -10.14 4.19
N GLN A 43 -3.03 -10.11 5.51
CA GLN A 43 -3.74 -9.19 6.39
C GLN A 43 -3.43 -7.73 6.03
N GLY A 44 -2.15 -7.42 5.81
CA GLY A 44 -1.69 -6.09 5.41
C GLY A 44 -2.29 -5.68 4.07
N ALA A 45 -2.20 -6.54 3.05
CA ALA A 45 -2.71 -6.26 1.72
C ALA A 45 -4.23 -6.07 1.70
N THR A 46 -4.95 -6.89 2.48
CA THR A 46 -6.41 -6.76 2.66
C THR A 46 -6.77 -5.44 3.33
N SER A 47 -6.07 -5.08 4.41
CA SER A 47 -6.29 -3.82 5.13
C SER A 47 -6.01 -2.59 4.26
N LEU A 48 -4.90 -2.62 3.51
CA LEU A 48 -4.54 -1.55 2.59
C LEU A 48 -5.61 -1.38 1.50
N ARG A 49 -6.01 -2.47 0.83
CA ARG A 49 -7.05 -2.40 -0.22
C ARG A 49 -8.35 -1.84 0.33
N ALA A 50 -8.81 -2.33 1.49
CA ALA A 50 -10.03 -1.84 2.12
C ALA A 50 -9.95 -0.34 2.47
N SER A 51 -8.80 0.14 2.95
CA SER A 51 -8.59 1.57 3.24
C SER A 51 -8.69 2.42 1.97
N VAL A 52 -8.05 1.98 0.88
CA VAL A 52 -8.11 2.67 -0.42
C VAL A 52 -9.54 2.68 -0.98
N GLN A 53 -10.23 1.53 -0.99
CA GLN A 53 -11.61 1.42 -1.45
C GLN A 53 -12.56 2.33 -0.67
N THR A 54 -12.45 2.33 0.66
CA THR A 54 -13.23 3.19 1.54
C THR A 54 -13.03 4.65 1.17
N ALA A 55 -11.78 5.10 1.04
CA ALA A 55 -11.49 6.49 0.71
C ALA A 55 -11.95 6.88 -0.70
N ALA A 56 -11.75 6.00 -1.69
CA ALA A 56 -12.18 6.24 -3.06
C ALA A 56 -13.70 6.33 -3.23
N SER A 57 -14.48 5.77 -2.29
CA SER A 57 -15.96 5.85 -2.28
C SER A 57 -16.53 7.13 -1.65
N ILE A 58 -15.70 7.94 -0.97
CA ILE A 58 -16.17 9.16 -0.28
C ILE A 58 -16.52 10.30 -1.26
N PRO A 59 -15.71 10.59 -2.30
CA PRO A 59 -16.03 11.64 -3.25
C PRO A 59 -17.36 11.40 -3.98
N PRO A 60 -18.00 12.47 -4.53
CA PRO A 60 -19.24 12.33 -5.27
C PRO A 60 -19.15 11.28 -6.38
N ALA A 61 -20.19 10.46 -6.47
CA ALA A 61 -20.31 9.48 -7.55
C ALA A 61 -20.18 10.18 -8.91
N GLY A 62 -19.23 9.73 -9.72
CA GLY A 62 -18.97 10.29 -11.05
C GLY A 62 -17.77 11.23 -11.17
N ASP A 63 -17.02 11.49 -10.09
CA ASP A 63 -15.70 12.14 -10.17
C ASP A 63 -14.54 11.14 -9.97
N PRO A 64 -14.08 10.49 -11.05
CA PRO A 64 -12.99 9.52 -10.96
C PRO A 64 -11.66 10.13 -10.52
N ILE A 65 -11.45 11.44 -10.77
CA ILE A 65 -10.20 12.11 -10.41
C ILE A 65 -10.15 12.37 -8.91
N ALA A 66 -11.29 12.79 -8.33
CA ALA A 66 -11.40 12.94 -6.89
C ALA A 66 -11.23 11.59 -6.16
N ALA A 67 -11.87 10.54 -6.67
CA ALA A 67 -11.72 9.18 -6.13
C ALA A 67 -10.26 8.68 -6.21
N LEU A 68 -9.56 8.94 -7.32
CA LEU A 68 -8.16 8.53 -7.48
C LEU A 68 -7.25 9.24 -6.47
N ARG A 69 -7.43 10.55 -6.27
CA ARG A 69 -6.68 11.32 -5.27
C ARG A 69 -6.97 10.83 -3.85
N ALA A 70 -8.24 10.57 -3.52
CA ALA A 70 -8.62 10.07 -2.21
C ALA A 70 -8.00 8.68 -1.94
N GLY A 71 -8.04 7.78 -2.92
CA GLY A 71 -7.39 6.47 -2.84
C GLY A 71 -5.87 6.57 -2.66
N ALA A 72 -5.21 7.46 -3.41
CA ALA A 72 -3.77 7.69 -3.28
C ALA A 72 -3.40 8.26 -1.89
N ALA A 73 -4.19 9.20 -1.36
CA ALA A 73 -3.99 9.75 -0.02
C ALA A 73 -4.16 8.68 1.06
N ALA A 74 -5.17 7.82 0.92
CA ALA A 74 -5.37 6.70 1.83
C ALA A 74 -4.25 5.67 1.77
N TYR A 75 -3.70 5.38 0.58
CA TYR A 75 -2.54 4.51 0.43
C TYR A 75 -1.33 5.07 1.20
N VAL A 76 -1.06 6.38 1.07
CA VAL A 76 0.04 7.04 1.80
C VAL A 76 -0.21 7.00 3.31
N GLU A 77 -1.38 7.45 3.76
CA GLU A 77 -1.74 7.47 5.19
C GLU A 77 -1.65 6.07 5.82
N TRP A 78 -2.21 5.06 5.16
CA TRP A 78 -2.14 3.67 5.62
C TRP A 78 -0.69 3.20 5.73
N SER A 79 0.15 3.53 4.75
CA SER A 79 1.55 3.11 4.75
C SER A 79 2.37 3.76 5.87
N LEU A 80 2.12 5.03 6.17
CA LEU A 80 2.81 5.76 7.24
C LEU A 80 2.37 5.32 8.65
N THR A 81 1.11 4.92 8.80
CA THR A 81 0.54 4.41 10.06
C THR A 81 0.83 2.93 10.29
N ASN A 82 0.99 2.14 9.22
CA ASN A 82 1.23 0.69 9.28
C ASN A 82 2.62 0.31 8.74
N GLN A 83 3.67 1.01 9.17
CA GLN A 83 5.01 0.94 8.56
C GLN A 83 5.58 -0.47 8.42
N VAL A 84 5.38 -1.34 9.42
CA VAL A 84 5.85 -2.73 9.39
C VAL A 84 5.15 -3.52 8.27
N SER A 85 3.82 -3.38 8.15
CA SER A 85 3.06 -4.00 7.07
C SER A 85 3.44 -3.39 5.72
N ALA A 86 3.56 -2.06 5.64
CA ALA A 86 4.00 -1.36 4.42
C ALA A 86 5.37 -1.86 3.95
N GLN A 87 6.32 -2.08 4.87
CA GLN A 87 7.61 -2.65 4.54
C GLN A 87 7.49 -4.04 3.91
N LEU A 88 6.70 -4.92 4.52
CA LEU A 88 6.49 -6.27 4.03
C LEU A 88 5.83 -6.30 2.63
N LEU A 89 4.90 -5.38 2.37
CA LEU A 89 4.17 -5.29 1.11
C LEU A 89 4.98 -4.64 -0.02
N ILE A 90 5.68 -3.53 0.26
CA ILE A 90 6.24 -2.64 -0.77
C ILE A 90 7.68 -3.00 -1.12
N TRP A 91 8.54 -3.27 -0.13
CA TRP A 91 9.98 -3.45 -0.34
C TRP A 91 10.47 -4.88 -0.20
N ARG A 92 9.61 -5.81 0.21
CA ARG A 92 9.93 -7.24 0.40
C ARG A 92 11.28 -7.46 1.13
N PRO A 93 11.46 -6.93 2.35
CA PRO A 93 12.75 -6.88 3.04
C PRO A 93 13.23 -8.24 3.59
N VAL A 94 12.45 -9.32 3.43
CA VAL A 94 12.74 -10.63 3.99
C VAL A 94 13.35 -11.52 2.91
N PRO A 95 14.65 -11.87 3.00
CA PRO A 95 15.29 -12.75 2.02
C PRO A 95 14.59 -14.12 1.90
N GLY A 96 14.30 -14.53 0.67
CA GLY A 96 13.72 -15.85 0.38
C GLY A 96 12.28 -16.07 0.83
N PHE A 97 11.57 -15.00 1.21
CA PHE A 97 10.12 -15.01 1.39
C PHE A 97 9.43 -14.47 0.13
N GLU A 98 8.48 -15.24 -0.36
CA GLU A 98 7.52 -14.82 -1.38
C GLU A 98 6.12 -15.09 -0.83
N PRO A 99 5.18 -14.15 -0.96
CA PRO A 99 3.80 -14.40 -0.57
C PRO A 99 3.20 -15.47 -1.50
N SER A 100 2.36 -16.33 -0.93
CA SER A 100 1.53 -17.25 -1.69
C SER A 100 0.55 -16.48 -2.57
N ASP A 101 0.03 -17.14 -3.62
CA ASP A 101 -1.00 -16.54 -4.50
C ASP A 101 -2.19 -16.03 -3.70
N ARG A 102 -2.59 -16.79 -2.66
CA ARG A 102 -3.68 -16.41 -1.75
C ARG A 102 -3.36 -15.13 -1.00
N ALA A 103 -2.16 -15.03 -0.41
CA ALA A 103 -1.75 -13.83 0.30
C ALA A 103 -1.54 -12.62 -0.63
N TYR A 104 -1.15 -12.85 -1.88
CA TYR A 104 -0.92 -11.81 -2.88
C TYR A 104 -2.21 -11.32 -3.57
N ALA A 105 -3.28 -12.12 -3.55
CA ALA A 105 -4.55 -11.79 -4.22
C ALA A 105 -5.14 -10.41 -3.88
N PRO A 106 -5.10 -9.90 -2.62
CA PRO A 106 -5.60 -8.56 -2.33
C PRO A 106 -4.77 -7.45 -3.01
N SER A 107 -3.46 -7.64 -3.21
CA SER A 107 -2.62 -6.70 -3.97
C SER A 107 -3.01 -6.66 -5.45
N LEU A 108 -3.31 -7.82 -6.04
CA LEU A 108 -3.87 -7.88 -7.40
C LEU A 108 -5.22 -7.17 -7.48
N GLY A 109 -6.08 -7.38 -6.47
CA GLY A 109 -7.35 -6.69 -6.37
C GLY A 109 -7.21 -5.16 -6.32
N LEU A 110 -6.25 -4.63 -5.55
CA LEU A 110 -5.96 -3.19 -5.51
C LEU A 110 -5.51 -2.66 -6.89
N MET A 111 -4.73 -3.43 -7.64
CA MET A 111 -4.33 -3.07 -9.00
C MET A 111 -5.52 -3.07 -9.98
N SER A 112 -6.44 -4.03 -9.85
CA SER A 112 -7.68 -4.06 -10.64
C SER A 112 -8.58 -2.87 -10.31
N ASP A 113 -8.80 -2.55 -9.04
CA ASP A 113 -9.61 -1.41 -8.62
C ASP A 113 -9.07 -0.09 -9.20
N MET A 114 -7.73 0.09 -9.19
CA MET A 114 -7.08 1.27 -9.77
C MET A 114 -7.23 1.32 -11.30
N ARG A 115 -7.16 0.17 -11.98
CA ARG A 115 -7.39 0.08 -13.43
C ARG A 115 -8.81 0.49 -13.80
N GLU A 116 -9.80 -0.09 -13.14
CA GLU A 116 -11.22 0.22 -13.36
C GLU A 116 -11.50 1.71 -13.16
N LEU A 117 -10.90 2.32 -12.14
CA LEU A 117 -11.05 3.75 -11.88
C LEU A 117 -10.44 4.63 -12.99
N LEU A 118 -9.30 4.23 -13.55
CA LEU A 118 -8.65 4.95 -14.65
C LEU A 118 -9.39 4.75 -15.97
N GLU A 119 -9.92 3.56 -16.23
CA GLU A 119 -10.81 3.29 -17.37
C GLU A 119 -12.07 4.16 -17.28
N PHE A 120 -12.69 4.23 -16.09
CA PHE A 120 -13.82 5.13 -15.85
C PHE A 120 -13.46 6.62 -16.08
N ALA A 121 -12.25 7.04 -15.70
CA ALA A 121 -11.77 8.40 -16.00
C ALA A 121 -11.65 8.67 -17.51
N VAL A 122 -11.21 7.68 -18.28
CA VAL A 122 -11.12 7.76 -19.75
C VAL A 122 -12.51 7.82 -20.37
N GLU A 123 -13.43 6.94 -19.97
CA GLU A 123 -14.82 6.91 -20.45
C GLU A 123 -15.56 8.22 -20.20
N ARG A 124 -15.29 8.86 -19.06
CA ARG A 124 -15.85 10.19 -18.71
C ARG A 124 -15.16 11.35 -19.42
N GLY A 125 -14.20 11.09 -20.31
CA GLY A 125 -13.44 12.10 -21.03
C GLY A 125 -12.54 12.96 -20.13
N ARG A 126 -12.21 12.48 -18.92
CA ARG A 126 -11.35 13.20 -17.96
C ARG A 126 -9.87 12.98 -18.25
N LEU A 127 -9.52 11.82 -18.81
CA LEU A 127 -8.16 11.45 -19.22
C LEU A 127 -8.16 10.89 -20.65
N ARG A 128 -7.01 10.96 -21.31
CA ARG A 128 -6.75 10.34 -22.62
C ARG A 128 -6.69 8.81 -22.47
N PRO A 129 -7.00 8.02 -23.52
CA PRO A 129 -6.96 6.56 -23.46
C PRO A 129 -5.64 5.96 -22.95
N ALA A 130 -4.51 6.63 -23.22
CA ALA A 130 -3.20 6.20 -22.74
C ALA A 130 -3.08 6.11 -21.20
N ALA A 131 -3.95 6.81 -20.45
CA ALA A 131 -3.97 6.80 -18.99
C ALA A 131 -4.33 5.43 -18.37
N ALA A 132 -5.06 4.59 -19.11
CA ALA A 132 -5.46 3.24 -18.69
C ALA A 132 -4.48 2.15 -19.19
N SER A 133 -3.37 2.54 -19.83
CA SER A 133 -2.34 1.60 -20.25
C SER A 133 -1.61 0.99 -19.05
N ASN A 134 -1.01 -0.19 -19.23
CA ASN A 134 -0.20 -0.83 -18.20
C ASN A 134 0.95 0.08 -17.73
N ASP A 135 1.63 0.76 -18.65
CA ASP A 135 2.75 1.63 -18.30
C ASP A 135 2.29 2.86 -17.51
N ALA A 136 1.14 3.45 -17.85
CA ALA A 136 0.58 4.57 -17.10
C ALA A 136 0.23 4.18 -15.66
N ILE A 137 -0.38 2.99 -15.50
CA ILE A 137 -0.75 2.42 -14.20
C ILE A 137 0.51 2.14 -13.37
N LEU A 138 1.52 1.48 -13.94
CA LEU A 138 2.79 1.21 -13.27
C LEU A 138 3.53 2.51 -12.92
N LEU A 139 3.50 3.52 -13.78
CA LEU A 139 4.07 4.82 -13.48
C LEU A 139 3.37 5.48 -12.29
N LEU A 140 2.04 5.35 -12.19
CA LEU A 140 1.28 5.88 -11.07
C LEU A 140 1.67 5.20 -9.75
N THR A 141 1.88 3.88 -9.75
CA THR A 141 2.37 3.18 -8.55
C THR A 141 3.77 3.65 -8.17
N CYS A 142 4.66 3.90 -9.13
CA CYS A 142 5.97 4.49 -8.86
C CYS A 142 5.85 5.87 -8.18
N VAL A 143 4.92 6.71 -8.63
CA VAL A 143 4.68 8.04 -8.04
C VAL A 143 4.24 7.90 -6.58
N ILE A 144 3.21 7.09 -6.31
CA ILE A 144 2.62 6.96 -4.97
C ILE A 144 3.59 6.25 -4.02
N SER A 145 4.13 5.09 -4.40
CA SER A 145 5.07 4.33 -3.58
C SER A 145 6.40 5.06 -3.39
N GLY A 146 6.80 5.91 -4.36
CA GLY A 146 7.97 6.79 -4.23
C GLY A 146 7.80 7.82 -3.10
N VAL A 147 6.62 8.45 -2.98
CA VAL A 147 6.31 9.36 -1.87
C VAL A 147 6.40 8.64 -0.52
N VAL A 148 5.79 7.46 -0.41
CA VAL A 148 5.85 6.63 0.80
C VAL A 148 7.30 6.28 1.15
N SER A 149 8.07 5.82 0.17
CA SER A 149 9.47 5.42 0.35
C SER A 149 10.32 6.60 0.84
N GLN A 150 10.17 7.78 0.23
CA GLN A 150 10.91 8.97 0.63
C GLN A 150 10.50 9.44 2.04
N GLN A 151 9.21 9.43 2.37
CA GLN A 151 8.74 9.82 3.68
C GLN A 151 9.30 8.88 4.77
N LEU A 152 9.15 7.56 4.61
CA LEU A 152 9.60 6.61 5.62
C LEU A 152 11.12 6.51 5.74
N ALA A 153 11.87 6.72 4.65
CA ALA A 153 13.32 6.71 4.70
C ALA A 153 13.92 7.94 5.40
N ASN A 154 13.28 9.10 5.29
CA ASN A 154 13.86 10.37 5.74
C ASN A 154 13.18 10.97 6.97
N GLU A 155 11.90 10.72 7.16
CA GLU A 155 11.07 11.30 8.23
C GLU A 155 10.00 10.31 8.73
N PRO A 156 10.41 9.14 9.26
CA PRO A 156 9.50 8.05 9.60
C PRO A 156 8.50 8.39 10.72
N LEU A 157 8.76 9.42 11.53
CA LEU A 157 7.88 9.82 12.64
C LEU A 157 6.85 10.90 12.23
N ALA A 158 6.97 11.48 11.05
CA ALA A 158 6.02 12.47 10.57
C ALA A 158 4.86 11.80 9.81
N GLY A 159 3.63 12.26 10.08
CA GLY A 159 2.40 11.74 9.45
C GLY A 159 2.14 12.37 8.08
N ALA A 160 1.06 11.97 7.40
CA ALA A 160 0.82 12.41 6.02
C ALA A 160 0.65 13.93 5.88
N GLN A 161 0.13 14.59 6.92
CA GLN A 161 -0.09 16.04 6.91
C GLN A 161 1.14 16.86 7.34
N SER A 162 2.06 16.27 8.11
CA SER A 162 3.23 16.97 8.66
C SER A 162 4.54 16.61 7.96
N GLY A 163 4.58 15.51 7.21
CA GLY A 163 5.78 15.01 6.53
C GLY A 163 6.17 15.84 5.31
N ARG A 164 7.46 16.17 5.18
CA ARG A 164 7.99 16.97 4.05
C ARG A 164 7.82 16.30 2.70
N TYR A 165 7.83 14.98 2.65
CA TYR A 165 7.67 14.20 1.42
C TYR A 165 6.21 13.80 1.20
N ALA A 166 5.49 13.43 2.26
CA ALA A 166 4.06 13.08 2.17
C ALA A 166 3.22 14.22 1.58
N ARG A 167 3.49 15.47 1.97
CA ARG A 167 2.82 16.66 1.39
C ARG A 167 3.06 16.85 -0.12
N LEU A 168 4.01 16.12 -0.72
CA LEU A 168 4.28 16.17 -2.17
C LEU A 168 3.38 15.22 -2.97
N LEU A 169 2.52 14.43 -2.32
CA LEU A 169 1.58 13.55 -3.01
C LEU A 169 0.70 14.33 -4.00
N ASP A 170 0.05 15.40 -3.54
CA ASP A 170 -0.86 16.20 -4.37
C ASP A 170 -0.19 16.79 -5.62
N PRO A 171 0.95 17.50 -5.52
CA PRO A 171 1.64 17.99 -6.72
C PRO A 171 2.15 16.85 -7.60
N ALA A 172 2.60 15.72 -7.04
CA ALA A 172 3.04 14.58 -7.84
C ALA A 172 1.88 13.94 -8.63
N MET A 173 0.74 13.76 -7.99
CA MET A 173 -0.50 13.33 -8.64
C MET A 173 -0.94 14.33 -9.70
N ALA A 174 -0.83 15.64 -9.45
CA ALA A 174 -1.16 16.66 -10.42
C ALA A 174 -0.27 16.60 -11.67
N MET A 175 1.03 16.31 -11.53
CA MET A 175 1.92 16.10 -12.68
C MET A 175 1.50 14.89 -13.51
N TRP A 176 1.22 13.76 -12.86
CA TRP A 176 0.76 12.55 -13.56
C TRP A 176 -0.57 12.79 -14.28
N LEU A 177 -1.55 13.39 -13.59
CA LEU A 177 -2.85 13.72 -14.18
C LEU A 177 -2.72 14.68 -15.37
N LYS A 178 -1.88 15.71 -15.26
CA LYS A 178 -1.62 16.66 -16.35
C LYS A 178 -0.99 15.98 -17.57
N HIS A 179 -0.12 15.00 -17.37
CA HIS A 179 0.51 14.26 -18.47
C HIS A 179 -0.52 13.51 -19.33
N TYR A 180 -1.61 13.03 -18.72
CA TYR A 180 -2.65 12.27 -19.39
C TYR A 180 -3.97 13.03 -19.63
N ALA A 181 -4.04 14.32 -19.30
CA ALA A 181 -5.20 15.18 -19.61
C ALA A 181 -5.26 15.54 -21.10
N TYR A 182 -6.45 15.85 -21.64
CA TYR A 182 -6.63 16.36 -23.01
C TYR A 182 -5.90 17.67 -23.26
#